data_AF-A0A1G3BD19-F1
#
_entry.id   AF-A0A1G3BD19-F1
#
_cell.length_a   1.000
_cell.length_b   1.000
_cell.length_c   1.000
_cell.angle_alpha   90.00
_cell.angle_beta   90.00
_cell.angle_gamma   90.00
#
_symmetry.space_group_name_H-M   'P 1'
#
loop_
_entity.id
_entity.type
_entity.pdbx_description
1 polymer ?
#
loop_
_entity_poly.entity_id
_entity_poly.type
_entity_poly.pdbx_seq_one_letter_code
_entity_poly.pdbx_strand_id
1 'polypeptide(L)'
;MPQPNVYWFYNQGTSDVAKTAGPAEDSNFKLIAPADALVFTGQAATDGDPTNTRDNILIPDSGSVEFDKTFIDNGTTIEQVPLAGTNQGKQSGGATRYPFCLHFDGPTSTIPYLEFWDDSNHTTIASKVLGSGTPANSFIKGIATTSAAPVNADWVANNEHKNLAGDGANNRLELSNAALSGPTELYFNLAGRLPAGAGNFNANPVLALRFTWS
;
A
#
# COMPACT_ATOMS: atom_id res chain seq x y z
N MET A 1 7.33 -2.35 28.17
CA MET A 1 8.30 -2.66 27.10
C MET A 1 8.61 -1.39 26.33
N PRO A 2 9.82 -1.21 25.78
CA PRO A 2 10.12 -0.06 24.92
C PRO A 2 9.22 -0.11 23.67
N GLN A 3 8.95 1.06 23.10
CA GLN A 3 8.27 1.15 21.80
C GLN A 3 9.14 0.45 20.75
N PRO A 4 8.58 -0.49 19.95
CA PRO A 4 9.33 -1.08 18.85
C PRO A 4 9.59 -0.03 17.76
N ASN A 5 10.77 -0.06 17.18
CA ASN A 5 11.03 0.64 15.92
C ASN A 5 10.34 -0.12 14.79
N VAL A 6 9.88 0.65 13.80
CA VAL A 6 9.27 0.10 12.59
C VAL A 6 9.95 0.69 11.38
N TYR A 7 10.28 -0.18 10.43
CA TYR A 7 10.94 0.16 9.19
C TYR A 7 10.07 -0.30 8.03
N TRP A 8 9.79 0.59 7.09
CA TRP A 8 8.97 0.29 5.93
C TRP A 8 9.85 0.13 4.69
N PHE A 9 9.68 -0.99 4.00
CA PHE A 9 10.40 -1.33 2.79
C PHE A 9 9.44 -1.62 1.65
N TYR A 10 9.95 -1.47 0.42
CA TYR A 10 9.32 -1.93 -0.79
C TYR A 10 10.26 -2.84 -1.57
N ASN A 11 9.69 -3.77 -2.32
CA ASN A 11 10.45 -4.64 -3.21
C ASN A 11 10.74 -3.89 -4.51
N GLN A 12 12.03 -3.64 -4.76
CA GLN A 12 12.52 -2.94 -5.95
C GLN A 12 12.69 -3.87 -7.16
N GLY A 13 12.55 -5.18 -6.96
CA GLY A 13 12.74 -6.20 -7.99
C GLY A 13 11.44 -6.86 -8.43
N THR A 14 11.59 -7.87 -9.29
CA THR A 14 10.50 -8.74 -9.76
C THR A 14 10.49 -10.11 -9.07
N SER A 15 11.37 -10.32 -8.08
CA SER A 15 11.45 -11.57 -7.32
C SER A 15 10.47 -11.54 -6.16
N ASP A 16 9.47 -12.44 -6.18
CA ASP A 16 8.52 -12.61 -5.07
C ASP A 16 9.15 -13.46 -3.96
N VAL A 17 10.13 -12.87 -3.26
CA VAL A 17 10.87 -13.49 -2.16
C VAL A 17 10.77 -12.64 -0.89
N ALA A 18 10.79 -13.31 0.26
CA ALA A 18 10.73 -12.65 1.56
C ALA A 18 11.98 -11.80 1.82
N LYS A 19 11.80 -10.73 2.59
CA LYS A 19 12.88 -9.90 3.09
C LYS A 19 13.75 -10.70 4.07
N THR A 20 15.06 -10.47 4.06
CA THR A 20 16.01 -11.26 4.89
C THR A 20 16.88 -10.43 5.84
N ALA A 21 16.99 -9.11 5.63
CA ALA A 21 17.94 -8.26 6.37
C ALA A 21 17.36 -7.49 7.58
N GLY A 22 16.28 -7.95 8.23
CA GLY A 22 15.72 -7.29 9.42
C GLY A 22 15.47 -5.79 9.22
N PRO A 23 16.09 -4.87 10.01
CA PRO A 23 15.93 -3.43 9.86
C PRO A 23 16.78 -2.78 8.75
N ALA A 24 17.64 -3.53 8.05
CA ALA A 24 18.49 -3.02 6.97
C ALA A 24 17.92 -3.36 5.59
N GLU A 25 18.36 -2.67 4.54
CA GLU A 25 18.03 -3.03 3.15
C GLU A 25 18.63 -4.39 2.73
N ASP A 26 18.07 -5.01 1.70
CA ASP A 26 18.68 -6.17 1.04
C ASP A 26 18.58 -6.08 -0.48
N SER A 27 19.01 -7.13 -1.19
CA SER A 27 19.03 -7.12 -2.66
C SER A 27 17.65 -6.97 -3.30
N ASN A 28 16.56 -7.26 -2.58
CA ASN A 28 15.19 -7.14 -3.07
C ASN A 28 14.44 -5.96 -2.42
N PHE A 29 14.77 -5.57 -1.19
CA PHE A 29 14.04 -4.57 -0.43
C PHE A 29 14.86 -3.30 -0.14
N LYS A 30 14.30 -2.15 -0.55
CA LYS A 30 14.78 -0.81 -0.20
C LYS A 30 13.95 -0.19 0.90
N LEU A 31 14.59 0.62 1.74
CA LEU A 31 13.94 1.35 2.83
C LEU A 31 13.20 2.56 2.25
N ILE A 32 11.97 2.79 2.70
CA ILE A 32 11.22 4.02 2.43
C ILE A 32 11.66 5.05 3.46
N ALA A 33 12.25 6.15 2.99
CA ALA A 33 12.69 7.25 3.84
C ALA A 33 11.50 8.13 4.26
N PRO A 34 11.63 8.92 5.35
CA PRO A 34 10.53 9.76 5.85
C PRO A 34 10.00 10.82 4.86
N ALA A 35 10.79 11.19 3.85
CA ALA A 35 10.39 12.17 2.82
C ALA A 35 9.80 11.51 1.57
N ASP A 36 9.84 10.18 1.48
CA ASP A 36 9.39 9.46 0.30
C ASP A 36 7.86 9.39 0.26
N ALA A 37 7.30 9.35 -0.94
CA ALA A 37 5.85 9.26 -1.15
C ALA A 37 5.47 8.04 -1.96
N LEU A 38 4.41 7.34 -1.55
CA LEU A 38 3.76 6.32 -2.37
C LEU A 38 2.97 7.00 -3.49
N VAL A 39 3.20 6.59 -4.73
CA VAL A 39 2.55 7.17 -5.91
C VAL A 39 1.89 6.09 -6.75
N PHE A 40 0.66 6.35 -7.17
CA PHE A 40 -0.02 5.60 -8.21
C PHE A 40 -0.12 6.45 -9.47
N THR A 41 0.35 5.93 -10.61
CA THR A 41 0.36 6.67 -11.88
C THR A 41 0.09 5.73 -13.06
N GLY A 42 -0.08 6.31 -14.25
CA GLY A 42 -0.32 5.59 -15.51
C GLY A 42 0.93 4.93 -16.11
N GLN A 43 0.75 4.43 -17.34
CA GLN A 43 1.70 3.55 -18.04
C GLN A 43 3.04 4.19 -18.46
N ALA A 44 3.07 5.47 -18.80
CA ALA A 44 4.23 6.10 -19.45
C ALA A 44 5.38 6.35 -18.45
N ALA A 45 5.05 6.60 -17.18
CA ALA A 45 6.02 6.67 -16.09
C ALA A 45 6.79 5.33 -15.98
N THR A 46 8.11 5.42 -15.88
CA THR A 46 9.05 4.30 -15.84
C THR A 46 9.94 4.39 -14.61
N ASP A 47 10.48 3.26 -14.18
CA ASP A 47 11.45 3.20 -13.09
C ASP A 47 12.66 4.11 -13.36
N GLY A 48 13.01 4.94 -12.37
CA GLY A 48 14.09 5.92 -12.45
C GLY A 48 13.73 7.25 -13.12
N ASP A 49 12.49 7.43 -13.57
CA ASP A 49 12.06 8.73 -14.13
C ASP A 49 12.11 9.84 -13.06
N PRO A 50 12.23 11.12 -13.45
CA PRO A 50 12.10 12.24 -12.52
C PRO A 50 10.75 12.29 -11.78
N THR A 51 10.73 12.84 -10.55
CA THR A 51 9.52 12.95 -9.69
C THR A 51 8.29 13.58 -10.38
N ASN A 52 8.51 14.52 -11.30
CA ASN A 52 7.43 15.20 -12.02
C ASN A 52 6.86 14.43 -13.21
N THR A 53 7.42 13.25 -13.53
CA THR A 53 6.89 12.35 -14.54
C THR A 53 5.69 11.60 -13.97
N ARG A 54 4.50 12.19 -14.14
CA ARG A 54 3.21 11.62 -13.75
C ARG A 54 2.29 11.60 -14.95
N ASP A 55 1.54 10.52 -15.08
CA ASP A 55 0.58 10.37 -16.17
C ASP A 55 -0.83 10.63 -15.69
N ASN A 56 -1.61 11.18 -16.61
CA ASN A 56 -3.05 11.21 -16.45
C ASN A 56 -3.61 9.80 -16.63
N ILE A 57 -4.54 9.45 -15.76
CA ILE A 57 -5.26 8.19 -15.83
C ILE A 57 -6.65 8.51 -16.32
N LEU A 58 -7.06 7.84 -17.40
CA LEU A 58 -8.38 8.05 -17.99
C LEU A 58 -9.43 7.41 -17.09
N ILE A 59 -10.44 8.21 -16.71
CA ILE A 59 -11.62 7.70 -15.99
C ILE A 59 -12.36 6.76 -16.94
N PRO A 60 -12.67 5.51 -16.53
CA PRO A 60 -13.33 4.57 -17.41
C PRO A 60 -14.80 4.95 -17.59
N ASP A 61 -15.37 4.61 -18.75
CA ASP A 61 -16.80 4.86 -19.04
C ASP A 61 -17.74 4.01 -18.16
N SER A 62 -17.26 2.85 -17.67
CA SER A 62 -17.99 1.97 -16.75
C SER A 62 -17.03 1.15 -15.88
N GLY A 63 -17.51 0.65 -14.74
CA GLY A 63 -16.73 -0.18 -13.82
C GLY A 63 -15.62 0.60 -13.11
N SER A 64 -14.42 0.04 -13.08
CA SER A 64 -13.22 0.67 -12.54
C SER A 64 -11.99 0.27 -13.34
N VAL A 65 -10.97 1.13 -13.37
CA VAL A 65 -9.65 0.83 -13.92
C VAL A 65 -8.62 0.89 -12.80
N GLU A 66 -7.72 -0.08 -12.75
CA GLU A 66 -6.58 -0.03 -11.84
C GLU A 66 -5.56 0.99 -12.35
N PHE A 67 -4.91 1.69 -11.43
CA PHE A 67 -3.74 2.50 -11.78
C PHE A 67 -2.62 1.57 -12.26
N ASP A 68 -2.07 1.88 -13.44
CA ASP A 68 -1.20 0.96 -14.15
C ASP A 68 0.04 0.55 -13.34
N LYS A 69 0.60 1.47 -12.55
CA LYS A 69 1.87 1.27 -11.84
C LYS A 69 1.89 1.95 -10.47
N THR A 70 2.66 1.36 -9.56
CA THR A 70 2.95 1.90 -8.22
C THR A 70 4.42 2.22 -8.08
N PHE A 71 4.72 3.36 -7.45
CA PHE A 71 6.08 3.87 -7.28
C PHE A 71 6.30 4.40 -5.85
N ILE A 72 7.57 4.49 -5.47
CA ILE A 72 8.06 5.34 -4.39
C ILE A 72 8.76 6.55 -5.03
N ASP A 73 8.29 7.76 -4.70
CA ASP A 73 8.93 9.01 -5.09
C ASP A 73 9.87 9.46 -3.97
N ASN A 74 11.18 9.50 -4.25
CA ASN A 74 12.21 9.90 -3.29
C ASN A 74 12.50 11.42 -3.32
N GLY A 75 11.68 12.19 -4.03
CA GLY A 75 11.84 13.63 -4.24
C GLY A 75 12.76 14.01 -5.40
N THR A 76 13.46 13.05 -5.99
CA THR A 76 14.31 13.24 -7.19
C THR A 76 13.81 12.37 -8.34
N THR A 77 13.66 11.09 -8.08
CA THR A 77 13.22 10.06 -9.04
C THR A 77 12.10 9.23 -8.47
N ILE A 78 11.43 8.49 -9.34
CA ILE A 78 10.39 7.54 -8.98
C ILE A 78 10.90 6.13 -9.19
N GLU A 79 10.77 5.32 -8.16
CA GLU A 79 11.27 3.95 -8.14
C GLU A 79 10.06 3.02 -8.15
N GLN A 80 9.96 2.18 -9.18
CA GLN A 80 8.80 1.32 -9.35
C GLN A 80 8.79 0.25 -8.25
N VAL A 81 7.59 -0.13 -7.79
CA VAL A 81 7.37 -1.31 -6.94
C VAL A 81 6.77 -2.41 -7.84
N PRO A 82 7.58 -3.24 -8.53
CA PRO A 82 7.11 -3.99 -9.70
C PRO A 82 6.05 -5.05 -9.37
N LEU A 83 6.07 -5.56 -8.14
CA LEU A 83 5.15 -6.60 -7.65
C LEU A 83 3.89 -6.04 -6.97
N ALA A 84 3.75 -4.72 -6.86
CA ALA A 84 2.58 -4.10 -6.25
C ALA A 84 1.34 -4.27 -7.14
N GLY A 85 0.15 -4.09 -6.57
CA GLY A 85 -1.11 -4.17 -7.28
C GLY A 85 -1.47 -5.58 -7.76
N THR A 86 -2.40 -5.62 -8.71
CA THR A 86 -2.97 -6.84 -9.29
C THR A 86 -2.48 -7.08 -10.71
N ASN A 87 -2.95 -8.14 -11.38
CA ASN A 87 -2.69 -8.34 -12.81
C ASN A 87 -3.46 -7.35 -13.71
N GLN A 88 -4.40 -6.57 -13.15
CA GLN A 88 -5.07 -5.49 -13.87
C GLN A 88 -4.20 -4.24 -13.96
N GLY A 89 -3.28 -4.05 -13.01
CA GLY A 89 -2.17 -3.12 -13.16
C GLY A 89 -1.20 -3.65 -14.22
N LYS A 90 -0.58 -2.77 -15.01
CA LYS A 90 0.36 -3.15 -16.08
C LYS A 90 1.77 -3.47 -15.55
N GLN A 91 1.85 -3.95 -14.31
CA GLN A 91 3.08 -4.36 -13.63
C GLN A 91 3.02 -5.85 -13.26
N SER A 92 4.10 -6.41 -12.74
CA SER A 92 4.19 -7.85 -12.40
C SER A 92 3.52 -8.19 -11.06
N GLY A 93 2.43 -7.48 -10.73
CA GLY A 93 1.68 -7.69 -9.50
C GLY A 93 0.91 -9.02 -9.51
N GLY A 94 -0.21 -9.04 -8.80
CA GLY A 94 -1.14 -10.16 -8.86
C GLY A 94 -1.25 -10.93 -7.56
N ALA A 95 -0.92 -12.22 -7.62
CA ALA A 95 -0.86 -13.12 -6.47
C ALA A 95 0.52 -13.09 -5.79
N THR A 96 1.17 -11.92 -5.79
CA THR A 96 2.49 -11.69 -5.19
C THR A 96 2.36 -11.45 -3.69
N ARG A 97 3.30 -11.99 -2.92
CA ARG A 97 3.26 -11.90 -1.46
C ARG A 97 4.13 -10.78 -0.91
N TYR A 98 5.21 -10.42 -1.59
CA TYR A 98 6.26 -9.59 -1.02
C TYR A 98 6.51 -8.25 -1.78
N PRO A 99 5.49 -7.40 -2.05
CA PRO A 99 5.73 -6.08 -2.63
C PRO A 99 6.09 -5.01 -1.58
N PHE A 100 5.47 -5.04 -0.40
CA PHE A 100 5.82 -4.17 0.72
C PHE A 100 6.05 -4.97 1.99
N CYS A 101 6.95 -4.48 2.83
CA CYS A 101 7.32 -5.10 4.11
C CYS A 101 7.42 -4.05 5.21
N LEU A 102 6.82 -4.30 6.37
CA LEU A 102 7.08 -3.60 7.61
C LEU A 102 7.87 -4.51 8.53
N HIS A 103 9.09 -4.12 8.88
CA HIS A 103 9.88 -4.80 9.90
C HIS A 103 9.63 -4.14 11.25
N PHE A 104 9.10 -4.92 12.19
CA PHE A 104 9.03 -4.56 13.60
C PHE A 104 10.23 -5.18 14.31
N ASP A 105 10.95 -4.41 15.12
CA ASP A 105 12.10 -4.91 15.91
C ASP A 105 11.72 -5.39 17.32
N GLY A 106 10.43 -5.46 17.63
CA GLY A 106 9.93 -5.80 18.96
C GLY A 106 8.43 -6.11 19.02
N PRO A 107 7.92 -6.45 20.21
CA PRO A 107 6.54 -6.86 20.40
C PRO A 107 5.55 -5.69 20.33
N THR A 108 4.28 -6.01 20.09
CA THR A 108 3.16 -5.06 20.18
C THR A 108 2.09 -5.57 21.15
N SER A 109 1.25 -4.68 21.67
CA SER A 109 0.12 -5.02 22.54
C SER A 109 -1.19 -5.22 21.77
N THR A 110 -1.24 -4.71 20.53
CA THR A 110 -2.35 -4.90 19.59
C THR A 110 -1.86 -5.39 18.24
N ILE A 111 -2.77 -5.95 17.45
CA ILE A 111 -2.52 -6.27 16.03
C ILE A 111 -2.13 -4.97 15.30
N PRO A 112 -0.99 -4.93 14.58
CA PRO A 112 -0.66 -3.81 13.72
C PRO A 112 -1.58 -3.75 12.50
N TYR A 113 -2.03 -2.55 12.14
CA TYR A 113 -2.90 -2.34 10.98
C TYR A 113 -2.59 -1.05 10.23
N LEU A 114 -2.96 -1.04 8.95
CA LEU A 114 -2.88 0.12 8.06
C LEU A 114 -4.24 0.76 7.82
N GLU A 115 -4.24 2.07 7.62
CA GLU A 115 -5.42 2.87 7.30
C GLU A 115 -5.00 4.10 6.48
N PHE A 116 -5.94 4.65 5.70
CA PHE A 116 -5.71 5.88 4.95
C PHE A 116 -6.60 7.02 5.46
N TRP A 117 -6.05 8.22 5.52
CA TRP A 117 -6.73 9.46 5.94
C TRP A 117 -6.52 10.59 4.93
N ASP A 118 -7.38 11.62 5.00
CA ASP A 118 -7.22 12.79 4.15
C ASP A 118 -5.89 13.50 4.37
N ASP A 119 -5.44 13.55 5.63
CA ASP A 119 -4.24 14.24 6.09
C ASP A 119 -3.67 13.59 7.37
N SER A 120 -2.60 14.16 7.90
CA SER A 120 -1.91 13.71 9.11
C SER A 120 -2.65 14.02 10.42
N ASN A 121 -3.76 14.76 10.38
CA ASN A 121 -4.58 15.00 11.57
C ASN A 121 -5.46 13.79 11.89
N HIS A 122 -5.69 12.90 10.91
CA HIS A 122 -6.48 11.68 11.05
C HIS A 122 -7.89 11.93 11.59
N THR A 123 -8.57 12.95 11.07
CA THR A 123 -9.92 13.34 11.53
C THR A 123 -11.01 13.09 10.50
N THR A 124 -10.68 13.06 9.20
CA THR A 124 -11.66 12.92 8.12
C THR A 124 -11.17 11.99 7.00
N ILE A 125 -12.15 11.49 6.23
CA ILE A 125 -11.97 10.66 5.03
C ILE A 125 -12.82 11.20 3.87
N ALA A 126 -12.98 12.51 3.82
CA ALA A 126 -13.80 13.25 2.86
C ALA A 126 -13.14 13.38 1.49
N SER A 127 -11.84 13.09 1.37
CA SER A 127 -11.15 13.04 0.09
C SER A 127 -11.81 12.05 -0.85
N LYS A 128 -11.86 12.42 -2.12
CA LYS A 128 -12.51 11.62 -3.15
C LYS A 128 -11.89 10.23 -3.30
N VAL A 129 -10.57 10.16 -3.19
CA VAL A 129 -9.81 8.91 -3.29
C VAL A 129 -10.12 7.95 -2.12
N LEU A 130 -10.61 8.47 -0.99
CA LEU A 130 -11.03 7.69 0.18
C LEU A 130 -12.54 7.43 0.22
N GLY A 131 -13.26 7.76 -0.86
CA GLY A 131 -14.69 7.50 -1.01
C GLY A 131 -15.61 8.60 -0.50
N SER A 132 -15.09 9.83 -0.29
CA SER A 132 -15.88 11.01 0.11
C SER A 132 -16.78 10.78 1.32
N GLY A 133 -16.22 10.25 2.40
CA GLY A 133 -16.95 9.90 3.62
C GLY A 133 -17.62 8.53 3.60
N THR A 134 -17.55 7.80 2.48
CA THR A 134 -18.07 6.43 2.36
C THR A 134 -16.92 5.45 2.09
N PRO A 135 -16.37 4.77 3.12
CA PRO A 135 -15.20 3.90 2.97
C PRO A 135 -15.32 2.80 1.91
N ALA A 136 -16.53 2.26 1.71
CA ALA A 136 -16.79 1.26 0.68
C ALA A 136 -16.46 1.75 -0.74
N ASN A 137 -16.45 3.07 -0.96
CA ASN A 137 -16.12 3.72 -2.21
C ASN A 137 -14.64 4.12 -2.32
N SER A 138 -13.79 3.76 -1.35
CA SER A 138 -12.36 4.07 -1.43
C SER A 138 -11.73 3.47 -2.67
N PHE A 139 -10.90 4.28 -3.35
CA PHE A 139 -10.18 3.87 -4.54
C PHE A 139 -8.99 3.00 -4.14
N ILE A 140 -8.49 3.16 -2.91
CA ILE A 140 -7.32 2.44 -2.41
C ILE A 140 -7.77 1.12 -1.81
N LYS A 141 -7.22 0.04 -2.36
CA LYS A 141 -7.41 -1.33 -1.92
C LYS A 141 -6.12 -1.84 -1.29
N GLY A 142 -6.24 -2.63 -0.23
CA GLY A 142 -5.09 -3.29 0.38
C GLY A 142 -5.39 -4.73 0.78
N ILE A 143 -4.37 -5.57 0.73
CA ILE A 143 -4.43 -6.97 1.14
C ILE A 143 -3.20 -7.32 1.97
N ALA A 144 -3.40 -7.97 3.10
CA ALA A 144 -2.32 -8.44 3.96
C ALA A 144 -1.83 -9.76 3.37
N THR A 145 -0.52 -9.86 3.21
CA THR A 145 0.14 -11.00 2.57
C THR A 145 1.11 -11.69 3.53
N THR A 146 1.14 -11.26 4.79
CA THR A 146 2.00 -11.83 5.84
C THR A 146 1.84 -13.33 5.98
N SER A 147 0.63 -13.89 5.94
CA SER A 147 0.39 -15.32 6.15
C SER A 147 0.33 -16.13 4.85
N ALA A 148 -0.06 -15.52 3.74
CA ALA A 148 -0.21 -16.16 2.44
C ALA A 148 -0.21 -15.12 1.31
N ALA A 149 0.11 -15.57 0.10
CA ALA A 149 -0.15 -14.80 -1.12
C ALA A 149 -1.67 -14.58 -1.32
N PRO A 150 -2.09 -13.54 -2.07
CA PRO A 150 -3.46 -13.41 -2.54
C PRO A 150 -3.92 -14.68 -3.26
N VAL A 151 -5.16 -15.12 -3.03
CA VAL A 151 -5.67 -16.36 -3.63
C VAL A 151 -5.93 -16.15 -5.12
N ASN A 152 -6.41 -14.96 -5.48
CA ASN A 152 -6.66 -14.58 -6.86
C ASN A 152 -5.78 -13.38 -7.26
N ALA A 153 -5.20 -13.41 -8.46
CA ALA A 153 -4.29 -12.36 -8.92
C ALA A 153 -4.96 -11.00 -9.19
N ASP A 154 -6.28 -10.94 -9.33
CA ASP A 154 -7.04 -9.72 -9.59
C ASP A 154 -7.80 -9.21 -8.35
N TRP A 155 -7.71 -9.92 -7.22
CA TRP A 155 -8.41 -9.62 -5.96
C TRP A 155 -9.94 -9.48 -6.10
N VAL A 156 -10.55 -10.14 -7.10
CA VAL A 156 -11.94 -9.89 -7.55
C VAL A 156 -13.01 -10.67 -6.78
N ALA A 157 -12.64 -11.54 -5.83
CA ALA A 157 -13.60 -12.39 -5.13
C ALA A 157 -13.37 -12.39 -3.61
N ASN A 158 -14.47 -12.54 -2.85
CA ASN A 158 -14.51 -12.90 -1.42
C ASN A 158 -14.07 -11.85 -0.39
N ASN A 159 -14.04 -10.55 -0.71
CA ASN A 159 -13.50 -9.52 0.20
C ASN A 159 -12.07 -9.83 0.65
N GLU A 160 -11.25 -10.43 -0.23
CA GLU A 160 -9.83 -10.72 0.03
C GLU A 160 -9.04 -9.45 0.37
N HIS A 161 -9.47 -8.31 -0.21
CA HIS A 161 -8.91 -7.01 0.06
C HIS A 161 -9.85 -6.13 0.90
N LYS A 162 -9.28 -5.08 1.49
CA LYS A 162 -9.98 -4.03 2.24
C LYS A 162 -10.03 -2.75 1.42
N ASN A 163 -11.15 -2.03 1.52
CA ASN A 163 -11.27 -0.67 1.01
C ASN A 163 -10.70 0.27 2.07
N LEU A 164 -9.53 0.85 1.83
CA LEU A 164 -8.81 1.57 2.88
C LEU A 164 -9.31 3.01 3.00
N ALA A 165 -9.93 3.33 4.13
CA ALA A 165 -10.36 4.69 4.50
C ALA A 165 -10.81 4.75 5.97
N GLY A 166 -10.03 5.46 6.80
CA GLY A 166 -10.33 5.70 8.22
C GLY A 166 -10.12 4.48 9.12
N ASP A 167 -10.56 4.59 10.38
CA ASP A 167 -10.27 3.67 11.50
C ASP A 167 -11.31 2.57 11.74
N GLY A 168 -12.16 2.26 10.76
CA GLY A 168 -13.17 1.20 10.86
C GLY A 168 -12.58 -0.21 10.67
N ALA A 169 -13.05 -1.21 11.44
CA ALA A 169 -12.58 -2.60 11.33
C ALA A 169 -12.71 -3.21 9.92
N ASN A 170 -13.68 -2.73 9.11
CA ASN A 170 -13.86 -3.15 7.73
C ASN A 170 -13.02 -2.36 6.72
N ASN A 171 -12.38 -1.27 7.15
CA ASN A 171 -11.69 -0.30 6.30
C ASN A 171 -10.20 -0.18 6.63
N ARG A 172 -9.73 -0.88 7.67
CA ARG A 172 -8.32 -1.02 8.01
C ARG A 172 -7.78 -2.37 7.53
N LEU A 173 -6.49 -2.42 7.25
CA LEU A 173 -5.79 -3.64 6.88
C LEU A 173 -5.02 -4.18 8.09
N GLU A 174 -5.57 -5.18 8.76
CA GLU A 174 -4.84 -5.91 9.79
C GLU A 174 -3.74 -6.76 9.15
N LEU A 175 -2.50 -6.59 9.61
CA LEU A 175 -1.32 -7.18 8.97
C LEU A 175 -0.89 -8.52 9.60
N SER A 176 -1.53 -8.90 10.70
CA SER A 176 -1.29 -10.10 11.48
C SER A 176 -2.60 -10.58 12.09
N ASN A 177 -2.66 -11.84 12.51
CA ASN A 177 -3.82 -12.42 13.22
C ASN A 177 -3.77 -12.18 14.74
N ALA A 178 -2.66 -11.66 15.25
CA ALA A 178 -2.45 -11.38 16.67
C ALA A 178 -1.43 -10.25 16.87
N ALA A 179 -1.36 -9.74 18.10
CA ALA A 179 -0.27 -8.86 18.52
C ALA A 179 1.09 -9.58 18.38
N LEU A 180 2.14 -8.82 18.09
CA LEU A 180 3.46 -9.38 17.81
C LEU A 180 4.15 -9.78 19.11
N SER A 181 4.73 -10.97 19.16
CA SER A 181 5.48 -11.46 20.32
C SER A 181 6.97 -11.07 20.30
N GLY A 182 7.45 -10.47 19.21
CA GLY A 182 8.85 -10.12 19.01
C GLY A 182 9.11 -9.60 17.58
N PRO A 183 10.38 -9.52 17.17
CA PRO A 183 10.75 -9.05 15.83
C PRO A 183 10.03 -9.83 14.73
N THR A 184 9.38 -9.14 13.80
CA THR A 184 8.53 -9.75 12.78
C THR A 184 8.48 -8.90 11.51
N GLU A 185 8.56 -9.54 10.35
CA GLU A 185 8.22 -8.96 9.05
C GLU A 185 6.73 -9.15 8.74
N LEU A 186 6.03 -8.04 8.52
CA LEU A 186 4.64 -8.04 8.06
C LEU A 186 4.59 -7.56 6.61
N TYR A 187 3.83 -8.27 5.78
CA TYR A 187 3.78 -8.03 4.35
C TYR A 187 2.37 -7.62 3.92
N PHE A 188 2.31 -6.75 2.91
CA PHE A 188 1.05 -6.33 2.31
C PHE A 188 1.25 -5.93 0.85
N ASN A 189 0.14 -5.83 0.14
CA ASN A 189 0.06 -5.28 -1.21
C ASN A 189 -1.04 -4.20 -1.27
N LEU A 190 -0.85 -3.20 -2.14
CA LEU A 190 -1.77 -2.09 -2.36
C LEU A 190 -2.06 -1.95 -3.85
N ALA A 191 -3.29 -1.58 -4.18
CA ALA A 191 -3.71 -1.18 -5.51
C ALA A 191 -4.62 0.05 -5.41
N GLY A 192 -4.50 1.00 -6.32
CA GLY A 192 -5.51 2.04 -6.48
C GLY A 192 -6.37 1.77 -7.70
N ARG A 193 -7.69 1.86 -7.54
CA ARG A 193 -8.69 1.62 -8.58
C ARG A 193 -9.59 2.82 -8.73
N LEU A 194 -9.52 3.45 -9.90
CA LEU A 194 -10.31 4.59 -10.29
C LEU A 194 -11.68 4.12 -10.81
N PRO A 195 -12.79 4.38 -10.09
CA PRO A 195 -14.11 4.01 -10.57
C PRO A 195 -14.58 4.96 -11.69
N ALA A 196 -15.50 4.47 -12.52
CA ALA A 196 -16.22 5.28 -13.48
C ALA A 196 -16.98 6.42 -12.77
N GLY A 197 -17.09 7.57 -13.44
CA GLY A 197 -17.75 8.75 -12.87
C GLY A 197 -16.98 9.45 -11.75
N ALA A 198 -15.76 8.99 -11.42
CA ALA A 198 -14.83 9.74 -10.57
C ALA A 198 -14.40 11.02 -11.30
N GLY A 199 -15.20 12.10 -11.22
CA GLY A 199 -14.78 13.40 -11.79
C GLY A 199 -13.41 13.86 -11.25
N ASN A 200 -12.79 14.86 -11.89
CA ASN A 200 -11.43 15.30 -11.58
C ASN A 200 -11.19 15.55 -10.09
N PHE A 201 -10.01 15.12 -9.61
CA PHE A 201 -9.56 15.31 -8.24
C PHE A 201 -8.05 15.46 -8.18
N ASN A 202 -7.58 16.07 -7.10
CA ASN A 202 -6.20 16.00 -6.65
C ASN A 202 -6.28 15.67 -5.15
N ALA A 203 -5.59 14.63 -4.72
CA ALA A 203 -5.65 14.15 -3.35
C ALA A 203 -4.30 13.53 -2.96
N ASN A 204 -3.83 13.87 -1.76
CA ASN A 204 -2.61 13.32 -1.16
C ASN A 204 -2.98 12.69 0.20
N PRO A 205 -3.72 11.56 0.20
CA PRO A 205 -4.09 10.92 1.44
C PRO A 205 -2.84 10.35 2.13
N VAL A 206 -2.91 10.20 3.44
CA VAL A 206 -1.81 9.69 4.27
C VAL A 206 -2.09 8.23 4.63
N LEU A 207 -1.12 7.35 4.35
CA LEU A 207 -1.10 5.99 4.89
C LEU A 207 -0.54 6.01 6.31
N ALA A 208 -1.32 5.56 7.28
CA ALA A 208 -0.91 5.45 8.66
C ALA A 208 -0.81 3.98 9.09
N LEU A 209 0.26 3.68 9.83
CA LEU A 209 0.40 2.43 10.59
C LEU A 209 0.02 2.68 12.05
N ARG A 210 -0.85 1.83 12.59
CA ARG A 210 -1.25 1.89 14.00
C ARG A 210 -0.99 0.60 14.74
N PHE A 211 -0.48 0.74 15.96
CA PHE A 211 -0.33 -0.31 16.96
C PHE A 211 -0.15 0.35 18.33
N THR A 212 -0.28 -0.45 19.39
CA THR A 212 0.05 -0.05 20.76
C THR A 212 1.16 -0.94 21.31
N TRP A 213 1.82 -0.49 22.37
CA TRP A 213 2.88 -1.20 23.09
C TRP A 213 2.75 -0.92 24.60
N SER A 214 3.21 -1.85 25.44
CA SER A 214 3.13 -1.73 26.91
C SER A 214 4.30 -2.39 27.60
#